data_AF-A0A5C8PJL7-F1
#
_entry.id   AF-A0A5C8PJL7-F1
#
_cell.length_a   1.000
_cell.length_b   1.000
_cell.length_c   1.000
_cell.angle_alpha   90.00
_cell.angle_beta   90.00
_cell.angle_gamma   90.00
#
_symmetry.space_group_name_H-M   'P 1'
#
loop_
_entity.id
_entity.type
_entity.pdbx_description
1 polymer ?
#
loop_
_entity_poly.entity_id
_entity_poly.type
_entity_poly.pdbx_seq_one_letter_code
_entity_poly.pdbx_strand_id
1 'polypeptide(L)'
;MRDRYADRHGGAEHLERSAAWDIASLTLALKQVQLARSAVHDLARTSDLPITMALGADDSEEMISLEIAEDGLQRTLEALKRL
;
A
#
# COMPACT_ATOMS: atom_id res chain seq x y z
N MET A 1 4.15 26.41 -39.06
CA MET A 1 5.14 25.72 -38.22
C MET A 1 4.77 25.90 -36.74
N ARG A 2 3.57 25.43 -36.37
CA ARG A 2 3.03 25.38 -35.00
C ARG A 2 2.41 23.98 -34.90
N ASP A 3 2.92 23.17 -33.98
CA ASP A 3 2.39 21.85 -33.51
C ASP A 3 3.51 20.86 -33.19
N ARG A 4 4.50 21.30 -32.40
CA ARG A 4 5.37 20.37 -31.65
C ARG A 4 5.51 20.72 -30.17
N TYR A 5 4.96 21.87 -29.75
CA TYR A 5 4.96 22.31 -28.36
C TYR A 5 3.68 21.91 -27.61
N ALA A 6 2.52 21.86 -28.27
CA ALA A 6 1.24 21.50 -27.62
C ALA A 6 1.20 20.03 -27.16
N ASP A 7 1.69 19.10 -27.98
CA ASP A 7 1.67 17.67 -27.65
C ASP A 7 2.67 17.30 -26.54
N ARG A 8 3.77 18.04 -26.42
CA ARG A 8 4.82 17.76 -25.44
C ARG A 8 4.40 18.17 -24.01
N HIS A 9 3.58 19.20 -23.87
CA HIS A 9 3.07 19.64 -22.55
C HIS A 9 1.88 18.81 -22.06
N GLY A 10 0.97 18.40 -22.95
CA GLY A 10 -0.16 17.55 -22.57
C GLY A 10 0.24 16.15 -22.11
N GLY A 11 1.30 15.57 -22.68
CA GLY A 11 1.84 14.27 -22.28
C GLY A 11 2.52 14.29 -20.91
N ALA A 12 3.32 15.32 -20.60
CA ALA A 12 4.01 15.46 -19.33
C ALA A 12 3.02 15.66 -18.15
N GLU A 13 2.04 16.55 -18.30
CA GLU A 13 1.00 16.77 -17.28
C GLU A 13 0.10 15.54 -17.05
N HIS A 14 -0.05 14.68 -18.06
CA HIS A 14 -0.80 13.43 -17.94
C HIS A 14 -0.01 12.37 -17.16
N LEU A 15 1.30 12.25 -17.44
CA LEU A 15 2.21 11.35 -16.71
C LEU A 15 2.35 11.76 -15.24
N GLU A 16 2.48 13.06 -14.95
CA GLU A 16 2.54 13.58 -13.58
C GLU A 16 1.24 13.30 -12.80
N ARG A 17 0.08 13.45 -13.46
CA ARG A 17 -1.22 13.11 -12.85
C ARG A 17 -1.39 11.61 -12.61
N SER A 18 -0.90 10.77 -13.52
CA SER A 18 -0.91 9.31 -13.34
C SER A 18 -0.04 8.91 -12.16
N ALA A 19 1.19 9.42 -12.09
CA ALA A 19 2.11 9.13 -10.99
C ALA A 19 1.56 9.61 -9.63
N ALA A 20 0.91 10.78 -9.60
CA ALA A 20 0.23 11.26 -8.39
C ALA A 20 -0.91 10.32 -7.94
N TRP A 21 -1.69 9.79 -8.89
CA TRP A 21 -2.74 8.81 -8.63
C TRP A 21 -2.18 7.49 -8.10
N ASP A 22 -1.09 6.99 -8.68
CA ASP A 22 -0.43 5.76 -8.25
C ASP A 22 0.12 5.89 -6.82
N ILE A 23 0.79 7.02 -6.51
CA ILE A 23 1.29 7.34 -5.17
C ILE A 23 0.14 7.40 -4.15
N ALA A 24 -0.98 8.06 -4.49
CA ALA A 24 -2.14 8.15 -3.62
C ALA A 24 -2.76 6.77 -3.36
N SER A 25 -2.86 5.94 -4.40
CA SER A 25 -3.43 4.59 -4.32
C SER A 25 -2.57 3.67 -3.44
N LEU A 26 -1.24 3.68 -3.62
CA LEU A 26 -0.33 2.92 -2.77
C LEU A 26 -0.33 3.40 -1.32
N THR A 27 -0.44 4.72 -1.10
CA THR A 27 -0.55 5.28 0.25
C THR A 27 -1.83 4.81 0.94
N LEU A 28 -2.95 4.74 0.21
CA LEU A 28 -4.21 4.21 0.74
C LEU A 28 -4.10 2.71 1.04
N ALA A 29 -3.54 1.93 0.11
CA ALA A 29 -3.32 0.50 0.31
C ALA A 29 -2.45 0.22 1.53
N LEU A 30 -1.38 0.99 1.74
CA LEU A 30 -0.51 0.86 2.91
C LEU A 30 -1.27 1.08 4.22
N LYS A 31 -2.12 2.12 4.27
CA LYS A 31 -2.99 2.36 5.44
C LYS A 31 -3.97 1.21 5.67
N GLN A 32 -4.55 0.66 4.62
CA GLN A 32 -5.49 -0.47 4.72
C GLN A 32 -4.80 -1.73 5.27
N VAL A 33 -3.59 -2.03 4.82
CA VAL A 33 -2.79 -3.15 5.35
C VAL A 33 -2.45 -2.94 6.82
N GLN A 34 -2.00 -1.74 7.21
CA GLN A 34 -1.70 -1.40 8.60
C GLN A 34 -2.92 -1.52 9.53
N LEU A 35 -4.10 -1.10 9.04
CA LEU A 35 -5.37 -1.29 9.74
C LEU A 35 -5.74 -2.77 9.88
N ALA A 36 -5.58 -3.55 8.81
CA ALA A 36 -5.84 -4.99 8.85
C ALA A 36 -4.91 -5.70 9.85
N ARG A 37 -3.62 -5.36 9.85
CA ARG A 37 -2.63 -5.89 10.80
C ARG A 37 -3.01 -5.58 12.25
N SER A 38 -3.40 -4.33 12.51
CA SER A 38 -3.86 -3.91 13.84
C SER A 38 -5.12 -4.65 14.26
N ALA A 39 -6.09 -4.82 13.35
CA ALA A 39 -7.33 -5.53 13.62
C ALA A 39 -7.12 -7.02 13.92
N VAL A 40 -6.22 -7.69 13.19
CA VAL A 40 -5.86 -9.09 13.43
C VAL A 40 -5.17 -9.25 14.80
N HIS A 41 -4.22 -8.36 15.11
CA HIS A 41 -3.55 -8.35 16.42
C HIS A 41 -4.54 -8.05 17.57
N ASP A 42 -5.47 -7.12 17.39
CA ASP A 42 -6.49 -6.80 18.39
C ASP A 42 -7.47 -7.95 18.59
N LEU A 43 -7.88 -8.63 17.51
CA LEU A 43 -8.74 -9.81 17.55
C LEU A 43 -8.08 -10.93 18.36
N ALA A 44 -6.79 -11.19 18.15
CA ALA A 44 -6.06 -12.20 18.92
C ALA A 44 -5.93 -11.84 20.41
N ARG A 45 -5.79 -10.55 20.74
CA ARG A 45 -5.66 -10.09 22.13
C ARG A 45 -6.98 -10.12 22.90
N THR A 46 -8.09 -9.93 22.20
CA THR A 46 -9.42 -9.74 22.81
C THR A 46 -10.29 -10.99 22.78
N SER A 47 -9.91 -12.01 22.01
CA SER A 47 -10.70 -13.22 21.86
C SER A 47 -10.27 -14.34 22.79
N ASP A 48 -11.25 -15.03 23.37
CA ASP A 48 -11.05 -16.23 24.18
C ASP A 48 -10.98 -17.52 23.34
N LEU A 49 -11.25 -17.43 22.03
CA LEU A 49 -11.22 -18.60 21.15
C LEU A 49 -9.78 -18.88 20.69
N PRO A 50 -9.25 -20.10 20.90
CA PRO A 50 -7.88 -20.44 20.51
C PRO A 50 -7.57 -20.20 19.02
N ILE A 51 -8.56 -20.42 18.14
CA ILE A 51 -8.41 -20.21 16.70
C ILE A 51 -8.14 -18.74 16.36
N THR A 52 -8.81 -17.80 17.01
CA THR A 52 -8.60 -16.36 16.78
C THR A 52 -7.33 -15.84 17.41
N MET A 53 -6.90 -16.42 18.54
CA MET A 53 -5.59 -16.10 19.12
C MET A 53 -4.46 -16.52 18.18
N ALA A 54 -4.56 -17.71 17.57
CA ALA A 54 -3.57 -18.21 16.62
C ALA A 54 -3.46 -17.34 15.35
N LEU A 55 -4.57 -16.77 14.87
CA LEU A 55 -4.58 -15.90 13.68
C LEU A 55 -3.81 -14.59 13.87
N GLY A 56 -3.77 -14.03 15.08
CA GLY A 56 -3.03 -12.80 15.37
C GLY A 56 -1.81 -12.98 16.25
N ALA A 57 -1.31 -14.21 16.35
CA ALA A 57 0.04 -14.45 16.84
C ALA A 57 1.05 -13.83 15.87
N ASP A 58 2.17 -13.29 16.38
CA ASP A 58 3.17 -12.61 15.55
C ASP A 58 3.77 -13.53 14.47
N ASP A 59 3.77 -14.85 14.70
CA ASP A 59 4.25 -15.88 13.78
C ASP A 59 3.14 -16.54 12.94
N SER A 60 1.91 -16.01 12.98
CA SER A 60 0.81 -16.52 12.16
C SER A 60 1.04 -16.25 10.67
N GLU A 61 0.52 -17.14 9.82
CA GLU A 61 0.60 -16.96 8.37
C GLU A 61 -0.07 -15.66 7.92
N GLU A 62 -1.17 -15.27 8.58
CA GLU A 62 -1.89 -14.03 8.32
C GLU A 62 -1.07 -12.78 8.67
N MET A 63 -0.42 -12.76 9.84
CA MET A 63 0.42 -11.63 10.27
C MET A 63 1.63 -11.49 9.36
N ILE A 64 2.32 -12.59 9.07
CA ILE A 64 3.47 -12.62 8.13
C ILE A 64 3.04 -12.13 6.75
N SER A 65 1.88 -12.56 6.25
CA SER A 65 1.37 -12.13 4.94
C SER A 65 1.09 -10.62 4.90
N LEU A 66 0.57 -10.05 5.99
CA LEU A 66 0.32 -8.62 6.10
C LEU A 66 1.63 -7.82 6.17
N GLU A 67 2.64 -8.32 6.89
CA GLU A 67 3.98 -7.71 6.92
C GLU A 67 4.63 -7.70 5.53
N ILE A 68 4.59 -8.82 4.81
CA ILE A 68 5.11 -8.92 3.43
C ILE A 68 4.40 -7.92 2.51
N ALA A 69 3.08 -7.78 2.64
CA ALA A 69 2.30 -6.83 1.86
C ALA A 69 2.67 -5.37 2.20
N GLU A 70 2.82 -5.05 3.49
CA GLU A 70 3.23 -3.73 3.97
C GLU A 70 4.60 -3.33 3.40
N ASP A 71 5.59 -4.20 3.55
CA ASP A 71 6.94 -4.04 3.02
C ASP A 71 6.95 -3.84 1.51
N GLY A 72 6.16 -4.66 0.80
CA GLY A 72 6.00 -4.56 -0.65
C GLY A 72 5.48 -3.18 -1.07
N LEU A 73 4.41 -2.72 -0.43
CA LEU A 73 3.80 -1.41 -0.70
C LEU A 73 4.74 -0.26 -0.36
N GLN A 74 5.47 -0.32 0.75
CA GLN A 74 6.47 0.68 1.12
C GLN A 74 7.58 0.78 0.07
N ARG A 75 8.16 -0.35 -0.34
CA ARG A 75 9.21 -0.37 -1.38
C ARG A 75 8.72 0.21 -2.69
N THR A 76 7.51 -0.13 -3.13
CA THR A 76 6.94 0.42 -4.37
C THR A 76 6.68 1.92 -4.25
N LEU A 77 6.14 2.38 -3.12
CA LEU A 77 5.89 3.79 -2.86
C LEU A 77 7.20 4.60 -2.85
N GLU A 78 8.25 4.08 -2.23
CA GLU A 78 9.58 4.70 -2.25
C GLU A 78 10.17 4.75 -3.66
N ALA A 79 10.02 3.68 -4.44
CA ALA A 79 10.49 3.65 -5.82
C ALA A 79 9.79 4.71 -6.68
N LEU A 80 8.47 4.86 -6.55
CA LEU A 80 7.70 5.88 -7.29
C LEU A 80 8.07 7.31 -6.88
N LYS A 81 8.37 7.56 -5.61
CA LYS A 81 8.80 8.88 -5.13
C LYS A 81 10.17 9.31 -5.63
N ARG A 82 10.96 8.37 -6.19
CA ARG A 82 12.30 8.62 -6.74
C ARG A 82 12.29 8.81 -8.26
N LEU A 83 11.14 8.63 -8.92
CA LEU A 83 10.95 8.96 -10.34
C LEU A 83 10.80 10.47 -10.53
#